data_AF-A0AAW2YU56-F1
#
_entry.id   AF-A0AAW2YU56-F1
#
_cell.length_a   1.000
_cell.length_b   1.000
_cell.length_c   1.000
_cell.angle_alpha   90.00
_cell.angle_beta   90.00
_cell.angle_gamma   90.00
#
_symmetry.space_group_name_H-M   'P 1'
#
loop_
_entity.id
_entity.type
_entity.pdbx_description
1 polymer ?
#
loop_
_entity_poly.entity_id
_entity_poly.type
_entity_poly.pdbx_seq_one_letter_code
_entity_poly.pdbx_strand_id
1 'polypeptide(L)'
;MNDMQTLKTQQNHNEDSNNINHFHQLRFDDTISSLAISYGVTEEEIRFANNISDISHCDQLKLIIPNPTRRLPAEREIVSEAEVEMKKKQYAVQLLSAAKKINQQEAARHLSAHNYDLAETLNEFQIDIDWNRKEDLYQRNRRKIKTSLWCFLCLFPGSTEETRTMMPPVD
;
A
#
# COMPACT_ATOMS: atom_id res chain seq x y z
N MET A 1 54.88 -46.32 -9.43
CA MET A 1 55.24 -45.21 -8.52
C MET A 1 55.22 -43.93 -9.34
N ASN A 2 54.60 -42.87 -8.79
CA ASN A 2 54.73 -41.46 -9.19
C ASN A 2 53.91 -41.09 -10.46
N ASP A 3 52.99 -40.11 -10.50
CA ASP A 3 52.72 -38.98 -9.62
C ASP A 3 51.23 -38.58 -9.65
N MET A 4 50.71 -38.25 -8.47
CA MET A 4 49.36 -37.72 -8.26
C MET A 4 49.33 -36.26 -8.72
N GLN A 5 48.61 -35.96 -9.80
CA GLN A 5 48.40 -34.58 -10.25
C GLN A 5 47.47 -33.84 -9.27
N THR A 6 48.07 -32.99 -8.45
CA THR A 6 47.39 -32.02 -7.60
C THR A 6 46.94 -30.82 -8.44
N LEU A 7 45.62 -30.68 -8.62
CA LEU A 7 45.03 -29.49 -9.23
C LEU A 7 45.05 -28.34 -8.22
N LYS A 8 45.61 -27.24 -8.70
CA LYS A 8 45.94 -26.00 -7.99
C LYS A 8 44.69 -25.29 -7.48
N THR A 9 44.56 -25.17 -6.17
CA THR A 9 43.70 -24.17 -5.53
C THR A 9 44.29 -22.79 -5.79
N GLN A 10 43.62 -21.99 -6.62
CA GLN A 10 43.94 -20.58 -6.79
C GLN A 10 43.42 -19.82 -5.57
N GLN A 11 44.28 -19.67 -4.54
CA GLN A 11 44.07 -18.67 -3.51
C GLN A 11 44.52 -17.32 -4.08
N ASN A 12 43.57 -16.55 -4.60
CA ASN A 12 43.76 -15.13 -4.89
C ASN A 12 43.88 -14.39 -3.56
N HIS A 13 45.12 -14.14 -3.14
CA HIS A 13 45.45 -13.22 -2.07
C HIS A 13 45.62 -11.83 -2.70
N ASN A 14 44.50 -11.15 -2.89
CA ASN A 14 44.50 -9.70 -3.15
C ASN A 14 44.27 -9.02 -1.80
N GLU A 15 45.36 -8.85 -1.06
CA GLU A 15 45.43 -7.95 0.08
C GLU A 15 45.48 -6.52 -0.45
N ASP A 16 44.33 -5.86 -0.47
CA ASP A 16 44.18 -4.40 -0.37
C ASP A 16 42.77 -4.14 0.17
N SER A 17 42.45 -4.74 1.31
CA SER A 17 41.21 -4.46 2.02
C SER A 17 41.38 -3.15 2.77
N ASN A 18 40.82 -2.08 2.20
CA ASN A 18 40.46 -0.88 2.97
C ASN A 18 39.61 -1.35 4.16
N ASN A 19 40.24 -1.55 5.32
CA ASN A 19 39.59 -2.06 6.52
C ASN A 19 38.70 -0.94 7.08
N ILE A 20 37.44 -0.91 6.67
CA ILE A 20 36.47 0.10 7.10
C ILE A 20 35.93 -0.36 8.45
N ASN A 21 36.52 0.16 9.51
CA ASN A 21 36.00 -0.02 10.87
C ASN A 21 34.84 0.94 11.10
N HIS A 22 33.66 0.41 11.41
CA HIS A 22 32.52 1.19 11.85
C HIS A 22 32.41 1.18 13.38
N PHE A 23 31.85 2.24 13.95
CA PHE A 23 31.66 2.31 15.39
C PHE A 23 30.17 2.42 15.74
N HIS A 24 29.65 1.46 16.50
CA HIS A 24 28.26 1.42 16.96
C HIS A 24 28.15 1.75 18.45
N GLN A 25 27.19 2.57 18.83
CA GLN A 25 26.89 2.86 20.24
C GLN A 25 25.83 1.89 20.74
N LEU A 26 26.15 1.14 21.79
CA LEU A 26 25.24 0.13 22.34
C LEU A 26 24.04 0.75 23.04
N ARG A 27 22.87 0.18 22.77
CA ARG A 27 21.62 0.42 23.49
C ARG A 27 21.30 -0.77 24.39
N PHE A 28 20.45 -0.57 25.41
CA PHE A 28 20.10 -1.60 26.39
C PHE A 28 19.49 -2.86 25.76
N ASP A 29 18.89 -2.73 24.57
CA ASP A 29 18.27 -3.80 23.79
C ASP A 29 19.18 -4.40 22.70
N ASP A 30 20.41 -3.94 22.55
CA ASP A 30 21.33 -4.46 21.53
C ASP A 30 22.00 -5.77 21.99
N THR A 31 22.18 -6.69 21.05
CA THR A 31 22.87 -7.98 21.26
C THR A 31 23.90 -8.19 20.15
N ILE A 32 24.94 -9.00 20.39
CA ILE A 32 25.96 -9.27 19.35
C ILE A 32 25.28 -9.87 18.11
N SER A 33 24.32 -10.77 18.31
CA SER A 33 23.58 -11.40 17.24
C SER A 33 22.73 -10.39 16.45
N SER A 34 22.02 -9.47 17.11
CA SER A 34 21.25 -8.43 16.43
C SER A 34 22.14 -7.46 15.65
N LEU A 35 23.33 -7.15 16.18
CA LEU A 35 24.32 -6.32 15.49
C LEU A 35 24.95 -7.05 14.31
N ALA A 36 25.37 -8.30 14.47
CA ALA A 36 25.89 -9.15 13.40
C ALA A 36 24.95 -9.18 12.19
N ILE A 37 23.65 -9.42 12.44
CA ILE A 37 22.60 -9.41 11.41
C ILE A 37 22.41 -8.02 10.79
N SER A 38 22.43 -6.97 11.61
CA SER A 38 22.20 -5.59 11.16
C SER A 38 23.33 -5.06 10.29
N TYR A 39 24.58 -5.41 10.62
CA TYR A 39 25.79 -4.95 9.96
C TYR A 39 26.33 -5.94 8.91
N GLY A 40 25.76 -7.15 8.83
CA GLY A 40 26.19 -8.18 7.89
C GLY A 40 27.57 -8.76 8.22
N VAL A 41 27.91 -8.83 9.50
CA VAL A 41 29.18 -9.36 10.00
C VAL A 41 28.90 -10.60 10.84
N THR A 42 29.92 -11.41 11.11
CA THR A 42 29.75 -12.55 12.02
C THR A 42 29.90 -12.12 13.49
N GLU A 43 29.27 -12.87 14.41
CA GLU A 43 29.43 -12.59 15.84
C GLU A 43 30.88 -12.70 16.30
N GLU A 44 31.61 -13.67 15.73
CA GLU A 44 33.02 -13.93 16.03
C GLU A 44 33.90 -12.74 15.62
N GLU A 45 33.64 -12.14 14.46
CA GLU A 45 34.33 -10.93 14.00
C GLU A 45 34.14 -9.75 14.95
N ILE A 46 32.91 -9.52 15.42
CA ILE A 46 32.63 -8.45 16.40
C ILE A 46 33.33 -8.75 17.74
N ARG A 47 33.27 -9.98 18.22
CA ARG A 47 33.90 -10.39 19.49
C ARG A 47 35.41 -10.22 19.45
N PHE A 48 36.04 -10.68 18.36
CA PHE A 48 37.48 -10.58 18.15
C PHE A 48 37.91 -9.11 18.04
N ALA A 49 37.18 -8.29 17.29
CA ALA A 49 37.49 -6.86 17.13
C ALA A 49 37.41 -6.06 18.43
N ASN A 50 36.56 -6.47 19.37
CA ASN A 50 36.36 -5.75 20.64
C ASN A 50 36.99 -6.46 21.86
N ASN A 51 37.60 -7.64 21.67
CA ASN A 51 38.12 -8.50 22.75
C ASN A 51 37.06 -8.86 23.81
N ILE A 52 35.84 -9.16 23.37
CA ILE A 52 34.70 -9.46 24.26
C ILE A 52 34.33 -10.93 24.15
N SER A 53 34.19 -11.61 25.29
CA SER A 53 33.65 -12.97 25.37
C SER A 53 32.11 -12.99 25.38
N ASP A 54 31.49 -12.04 26.10
CA ASP A 54 30.04 -11.87 26.20
C ASP A 54 29.63 -10.39 26.39
N ILE A 55 28.57 -9.95 25.70
CA ILE A 55 28.13 -8.54 25.68
C ILE A 55 27.38 -8.14 26.95
N SER A 56 26.82 -9.12 27.66
CA SER A 56 26.17 -8.93 28.96
C SER A 56 27.13 -8.40 30.04
N HIS A 57 28.45 -8.57 29.83
CA HIS A 57 29.54 -8.10 30.67
C HIS A 57 30.37 -7.01 29.98
N CYS A 58 29.83 -6.40 28.93
CA CYS A 58 30.53 -5.35 28.20
C CYS A 58 30.31 -4.00 28.88
N ASP A 59 31.33 -3.53 29.61
CA ASP A 59 31.36 -2.19 30.20
C ASP A 59 31.55 -1.08 29.14
N GLN A 60 31.69 -1.45 27.86
CA GLN A 60 31.96 -0.51 26.77
C GLN A 60 30.64 0.00 26.18
N LEU A 61 30.50 1.32 26.11
CA LEU A 61 29.36 1.98 25.45
C LEU A 61 29.43 1.94 23.92
N LYS A 62 30.57 1.52 23.36
CA LYS A 62 30.90 1.65 21.94
C LYS A 62 31.63 0.41 21.43
N LEU A 63 31.11 -0.22 20.39
CA LEU A 63 31.71 -1.38 19.72
C LEU A 63 32.29 -1.01 18.36
N ILE A 64 33.40 -1.65 18.04
CA ILE A 64 34.04 -1.67 16.72
C ILE A 64 33.43 -2.79 15.90
N ILE A 65 32.91 -2.45 14.73
CA ILE A 65 32.34 -3.40 13.78
C ILE A 65 33.28 -3.44 12.56
N PRO A 66 34.06 -4.52 12.39
CA PRO A 66 35.00 -4.62 11.29
C PRO A 66 34.25 -4.91 9.99
N ASN A 67 34.60 -4.19 8.91
CA ASN A 67 34.15 -4.46 7.54
C ASN A 67 32.65 -4.77 7.40
N PRO A 68 31.74 -3.85 7.78
CA PRO A 68 30.31 -4.09 7.64
C PRO A 68 29.96 -4.33 6.16
N THR A 69 29.54 -5.55 5.84
CA THR A 69 29.19 -5.92 4.46
C THR A 69 27.81 -5.42 4.08
N ARG A 70 26.92 -5.25 5.07
CA ARG A 70 25.60 -4.70 4.87
C ARG A 70 25.69 -3.19 4.94
N ARG A 71 25.22 -2.51 3.89
CA ARG A 71 24.99 -1.06 3.94
C ARG A 71 24.07 -0.77 5.13
N LEU A 72 24.54 0.06 6.04
CA LEU A 72 23.82 0.43 7.24
C LEU A 72 22.43 0.96 6.90
N PRO A 73 21.42 0.73 7.74
CA PRO A 73 20.13 1.41 7.64
C PRO A 73 20.19 2.94 7.81
N ALA A 74 21.39 3.53 7.81
CA ALA A 74 21.61 4.97 7.90
C ALA A 74 21.09 5.76 6.68
N GLU A 75 20.55 5.08 5.68
CA GLU A 75 19.67 5.69 4.71
C GLU A 75 18.47 4.76 4.52
N ARG A 76 17.56 4.75 5.50
CA ARG A 76 16.16 4.89 5.07
C ARG A 76 16.23 6.15 4.21
N GLU A 77 16.18 6.01 2.89
CA GLU A 77 15.89 7.15 2.03
C GLU A 77 14.84 7.93 2.79
N ILE A 78 15.11 9.19 3.11
CA ILE A 78 14.08 10.07 3.65
C ILE A 78 13.09 10.11 2.51
N VAL A 79 12.18 9.13 2.48
CA VAL A 79 11.20 8.95 1.43
C VAL A 79 10.47 10.25 1.51
N SER A 80 10.71 11.09 0.51
CA SER A 80 10.26 12.47 0.55
C SER A 80 8.77 12.44 0.86
N GLU A 81 8.27 13.38 1.66
CA GLU A 81 6.85 13.39 2.03
C GLU A 81 5.96 13.31 0.77
N ALA A 82 6.44 13.89 -0.33
CA ALA A 82 5.90 13.77 -1.68
C ALA A 82 5.83 12.32 -2.21
N GLU A 83 6.85 11.49 -2.04
CA GLU A 83 6.83 10.08 -2.46
C GLU A 83 5.85 9.23 -1.64
N VAL A 84 5.78 9.47 -0.34
CA VAL A 84 4.79 8.80 0.53
C VAL A 84 3.38 9.19 0.08
N GLU A 85 3.16 10.47 -0.21
CA GLU A 85 1.88 10.98 -0.69
C GLU A 85 1.54 10.43 -2.08
N MET A 86 2.50 10.36 -3.00
CA MET A 86 2.30 9.74 -4.32
C MET A 86 1.88 8.27 -4.20
N LYS A 87 2.53 7.49 -3.31
CA LYS A 87 2.15 6.09 -3.06
C LYS A 87 0.73 5.97 -2.50
N LYS A 88 0.34 6.84 -1.58
CA LYS A 88 -1.03 6.91 -1.04
C LYS A 88 -2.05 7.22 -2.14
N LYS A 89 -1.76 8.21 -3.00
CA LYS A 89 -2.62 8.58 -4.14
C LYS A 89 -2.76 7.44 -5.14
N GLN A 90 -1.67 6.76 -5.48
CA GLN A 90 -1.70 5.59 -6.36
C GLN A 90 -2.53 4.45 -5.78
N TYR A 91 -2.38 4.18 -4.48
CA TYR A 91 -3.18 3.16 -3.79
C TYR A 91 -4.67 3.50 -3.78
N ALA A 92 -5.03 4.76 -3.55
CA ALA A 92 -6.42 5.23 -3.62
C ALA A 92 -7.02 5.01 -5.03
N VAL A 93 -6.27 5.31 -6.10
CA VAL A 93 -6.69 5.07 -7.48
C VAL A 93 -6.92 3.58 -7.73
N GLN A 94 -6.02 2.72 -7.26
CA GLN A 94 -6.17 1.27 -7.38
C GLN A 94 -7.43 0.78 -6.65
N LEU A 95 -7.63 1.21 -5.41
CA LEU A 95 -8.81 0.86 -4.61
C LEU A 95 -10.11 1.28 -5.29
N LEU A 96 -10.21 2.53 -5.77
CA LEU A 96 -11.41 3.04 -6.42
C LEU A 96 -11.69 2.30 -7.74
N SER A 97 -10.65 2.08 -8.55
CA SER A 97 -10.76 1.32 -9.79
C SER A 97 -11.27 -0.11 -9.56
N ALA A 98 -10.78 -0.78 -8.52
CA ALA A 98 -11.20 -2.13 -8.15
C ALA A 98 -12.62 -2.16 -7.58
N ALA A 99 -12.95 -1.22 -6.69
CA ALA A 99 -14.25 -1.16 -6.02
C ALA A 99 -15.40 -0.86 -7.00
N LYS A 100 -15.16 0.00 -7.99
CA LYS A 100 -16.18 0.42 -8.97
C LYS A 100 -16.03 -0.24 -10.33
N LYS A 101 -14.98 -1.05 -10.56
CA LYS A 101 -14.65 -1.67 -11.85
C LYS A 101 -14.51 -0.63 -12.98
N ILE A 102 -13.99 0.54 -12.64
CA ILE A 102 -13.74 1.65 -13.58
C ILE A 102 -12.27 1.69 -14.00
N ASN A 103 -11.97 2.37 -15.12
CA ASN A 103 -10.59 2.54 -15.57
C ASN A 103 -9.77 3.35 -14.55
N GLN A 104 -8.49 3.02 -14.38
CA GLN A 104 -7.57 3.74 -13.49
C GLN A 104 -7.46 5.23 -13.83
N GLN A 105 -7.53 5.60 -15.12
CA GLN A 105 -7.51 7.00 -15.54
C GLN A 105 -8.75 7.78 -15.08
N GLU A 106 -9.91 7.13 -15.15
CA GLU A 106 -11.18 7.71 -14.73
C GLU A 106 -11.22 7.82 -13.20
N ALA A 107 -10.82 6.76 -12.49
CA ALA A 107 -10.63 6.78 -11.05
C ALA A 107 -9.68 7.90 -10.59
N ALA A 108 -8.57 8.13 -11.31
CA ALA A 108 -7.63 9.20 -11.02
C ALA A 108 -8.25 10.59 -11.24
N ARG A 109 -9.03 10.78 -12.32
CA ARG A 109 -9.77 12.02 -12.56
C ARG A 109 -10.77 12.31 -11.44
N HIS A 110 -11.53 11.31 -11.00
CA HIS A 110 -12.46 11.45 -9.87
C HIS A 110 -11.70 11.82 -8.60
N LEU A 111 -10.67 11.06 -8.20
CA LEU A 111 -9.90 11.37 -7.00
C LEU A 111 -9.24 12.76 -7.06
N SER A 112 -8.75 13.20 -8.23
CA SER A 112 -8.18 14.54 -8.37
C SER A 112 -9.20 15.67 -8.16
N ALA A 113 -10.49 15.43 -8.46
CA ALA A 113 -11.54 16.43 -8.26
C ALA A 113 -11.89 16.61 -6.77
N HIS A 114 -11.70 15.57 -5.96
CA HIS A 114 -12.01 15.55 -4.52
C HIS A 114 -10.76 15.58 -3.64
N ASN A 115 -9.66 16.18 -4.09
CA ASN A 115 -8.41 16.29 -3.32
C ASN A 115 -7.86 14.94 -2.81
N TYR A 116 -8.11 13.86 -3.54
CA TYR A 116 -7.77 12.49 -3.16
C TYR A 116 -8.44 12.00 -1.86
N ASP A 117 -9.55 12.60 -1.45
CA ASP A 117 -10.40 12.07 -0.39
C ASP A 117 -11.20 10.87 -0.91
N LEU A 118 -10.80 9.69 -0.46
CA LEU A 118 -11.45 8.43 -0.85
C LEU A 118 -12.86 8.30 -0.26
N ALA A 119 -13.12 8.87 0.91
CA ALA A 119 -14.42 8.74 1.58
C ALA A 119 -15.49 9.53 0.84
N GLU A 120 -15.19 10.79 0.52
CA GLU A 120 -16.10 11.67 -0.21
C GLU A 120 -16.41 11.12 -1.60
N THR A 121 -15.37 10.69 -2.34
CA THR A 121 -15.56 10.07 -3.67
C THR A 121 -16.45 8.84 -3.61
N LEU A 122 -16.26 7.95 -2.64
CA LEU A 122 -17.10 6.76 -2.50
C LEU A 122 -18.55 7.10 -2.14
N ASN A 123 -18.76 8.15 -1.33
CA ASN A 123 -20.08 8.62 -0.94
C ASN A 123 -20.86 9.18 -2.14
N GLU A 124 -20.24 10.02 -2.98
CA GLU A 124 -20.86 10.52 -4.20
C GLU A 124 -21.25 9.39 -5.16
N PHE A 125 -20.37 8.41 -5.36
CA PHE A 125 -20.72 7.24 -6.16
C PHE A 125 -21.87 6.43 -5.58
N GLN A 126 -22.01 6.38 -4.25
CA GLN A 126 -23.12 5.69 -3.61
C GLN A 126 -24.44 6.43 -3.87
N ILE A 127 -24.40 7.77 -3.86
CA ILE A 127 -25.55 8.62 -4.20
C ILE A 127 -26.01 8.35 -5.64
N ASP A 128 -25.09 8.24 -6.60
CA ASP A 128 -25.43 7.94 -8.01
C ASP A 128 -26.09 6.56 -8.19
N ILE A 129 -25.58 5.54 -7.49
CA ILE A 129 -26.17 4.20 -7.51
C ILE A 129 -27.58 4.23 -6.92
N ASP A 130 -27.75 4.92 -5.79
CA ASP A 130 -29.04 5.00 -5.12
C ASP A 130 -30.06 5.84 -5.90
N TRP A 131 -29.62 6.87 -6.62
CA TRP A 131 -30.47 7.62 -7.54
C TRP A 131 -30.97 6.74 -8.69
N ASN A 132 -30.07 6.03 -9.37
CA ASN A 132 -30.45 5.09 -10.44
C ASN A 132 -31.42 4.01 -9.96
N ARG A 133 -31.19 3.47 -8.77
CA ARG A 133 -32.09 2.47 -8.17
C ARG A 133 -33.48 3.06 -7.88
N LYS A 134 -33.55 4.29 -7.37
CA LYS A 134 -34.82 4.99 -7.11
C LYS A 134 -35.56 5.29 -8.42
N GLU A 135 -34.86 5.72 -9.45
CA GLU A 135 -35.46 6.01 -10.76
C GLU A 135 -36.06 4.74 -11.38
N ASP A 136 -35.34 3.62 -11.34
CA ASP A 136 -35.86 2.32 -11.77
C ASP A 136 -37.14 1.92 -11.02
N LEU A 137 -37.17 2.13 -9.70
CA LEU A 137 -38.35 1.87 -8.88
C LEU A 137 -39.51 2.79 -9.26
N TYR A 138 -39.24 4.08 -9.47
CA TYR A 138 -40.25 5.05 -9.91
C TYR A 138 -40.85 4.63 -11.25
N GLN A 139 -40.02 4.27 -12.24
CA GLN A 139 -40.49 3.83 -13.55
C GLN A 139 -41.27 2.51 -13.49
N ARG A 140 -40.83 1.54 -12.68
CA ARG A 140 -41.56 0.28 -12.47
C ARG A 140 -42.93 0.52 -11.83
N ASN A 141 -43.00 1.36 -10.80
CA ASN A 141 -44.25 1.68 -10.13
C ASN A 141 -45.19 2.46 -11.06
N ARG A 142 -44.69 3.41 -11.84
CA ARG A 142 -45.45 4.12 -12.87
C ARG A 142 -46.03 3.16 -13.91
N ARG A 143 -45.27 2.16 -14.36
CA ARG A 143 -45.77 1.10 -15.27
C ARG A 143 -46.86 0.27 -14.60
N LYS A 144 -46.69 -0.18 -13.35
CA LYS A 144 -47.70 -0.94 -12.61
C LYS A 144 -49.01 -0.15 -12.44
N ILE A 145 -48.91 1.13 -12.10
CA ILE A 145 -50.08 2.02 -11.97
C ILE A 145 -50.76 2.17 -13.34
N LYS A 146 -50.01 2.46 -14.40
CA LYS A 146 -50.55 2.54 -15.78
C LYS A 146 -51.20 1.23 -16.22
N THR A 147 -50.59 0.07 -15.96
CA THR A 147 -51.18 -1.23 -16.32
C THR A 147 -52.41 -1.55 -15.47
N SER A 148 -52.41 -1.19 -14.17
CA SER A 148 -53.59 -1.40 -13.31
C SER A 148 -54.75 -0.46 -13.68
N LEU A 149 -54.46 0.81 -14.01
CA LEU A 149 -55.45 1.77 -14.51
C LEU A 149 -55.96 1.36 -15.89
N TRP A 150 -55.10 0.82 -16.76
CA TRP A 150 -55.52 0.29 -18.06
C TRP A 150 -56.42 -0.94 -17.89
N CYS A 151 -56.11 -1.86 -16.96
CA CYS A 151 -57.01 -2.94 -16.58
C CYS A 151 -58.34 -2.44 -15.99
N PHE A 152 -58.32 -1.38 -15.16
CA PHE A 152 -59.53 -0.80 -14.57
C PHE A 152 -60.42 -0.11 -15.61
N LEU A 153 -59.81 0.64 -16.53
CA LEU A 153 -60.49 1.29 -17.66
C LEU A 153 -61.06 0.28 -18.67
N CYS A 154 -60.37 -0.85 -18.89
CA CYS A 154 -60.89 -1.94 -19.71
C CYS A 154 -62.00 -2.75 -19.04
N LEU A 155 -62.07 -2.81 -17.70
CA LEU A 155 -63.14 -3.49 -16.96
C LEU A 155 -64.40 -2.64 -16.76
N PHE A 156 -64.32 -1.30 -16.87
CA PHE A 156 -65.46 -0.38 -16.73
C PHE A 156 -65.44 0.69 -17.84
N PRO A 157 -65.94 0.39 -19.06
CA PRO A 157 -65.94 1.33 -20.18
C PRO A 157 -67.12 2.34 -20.08
N GLY A 158 -67.13 3.17 -19.02
CA GLY A 158 -68.28 4.05 -18.76
C GLY A 158 -68.03 5.28 -17.88
N SER A 159 -66.80 5.78 -17.76
CA SER A 159 -66.53 7.01 -16.98
C SER A 159 -65.38 7.82 -17.58
N THR A 160 -65.65 8.55 -18.66
CA THR A 160 -64.94 9.79 -19.01
C THR A 160 -65.62 10.91 -18.20
N GLU A 161 -64.96 11.84 -17.52
CA GLU A 161 -63.99 12.82 -17.98
C GLU A 161 -63.22 13.42 -16.77
N GLU A 162 -62.19 14.22 -17.06
CA GLU A 162 -61.46 15.12 -16.15
C GLU A 162 -60.35 14.53 -15.24
N THR A 163 -59.13 14.44 -15.77
CA THR A 163 -57.95 14.97 -15.05
C THR A 163 -56.95 15.53 -16.06
N ARG A 164 -57.07 16.84 -16.28
CA ARG A 164 -56.13 17.69 -17.00
C ARG A 164 -55.06 18.18 -16.01
N THR A 165 -53.79 18.02 -16.40
CA THR A 165 -52.57 18.65 -15.85
C THR A 165 -52.06 18.17 -14.49
N MET A 166 -50.95 17.42 -14.50
CA MET A 166 -49.94 17.46 -13.44
C MET A 166 -48.54 17.36 -14.05
N MET A 167 -47.93 18.51 -14.31
CA MET A 167 -46.46 18.65 -14.32
C MET A 167 -46.02 18.80 -12.85
N PRO A 168 -44.95 18.13 -12.40
CA PRO A 168 -44.36 18.42 -11.10
C PRO A 168 -43.56 19.74 -11.12
N PRO A 169 -43.46 20.46 -9.99
CA PRO A 169 -42.64 21.67 -9.89
C PRO A 169 -41.15 21.32 -9.96
N VAL A 170 -40.39 22.24 -10.57
CA VAL A 170 -38.93 22.28 -10.56
C VAL A 170 -38.54 23.22 -9.43
N ASP A 171 -37.86 22.68 -8.41
CA ASP A 171 -37.05 23.45 -7.45
C ASP A 171 -35.59 23.02 -7.61
#